data_AF-E7C463-F1
#
_entry.id   AF-E7C463-F1
#
_cell.length_a   1.000
_cell.length_b   1.000
_cell.length_c   1.000
_cell.angle_alpha   90.00
_cell.angle_beta   90.00
_cell.angle_gamma   90.00
#
_symmetry.space_group_name_H-M   'P 1'
#
loop_
_entity.id
_entity.type
_entity.pdbx_description
1 polymer ?
#
loop_
_entity_poly.entity_id
_entity_poly.type
_entity_poly.pdbx_seq_one_letter_code
_entity_poly.pdbx_strand_id
1 'polypeptide(L)'
;MNKYTINDITRASGGFAMLAVDQREAMRMMFAAAGAPAPVADSVLTDFKVNAAKALSPYASAILVDQQFCYRQVVEQNAIAKSCAMIVAADEFIPGNGIPVDSVVI
;
A
#
# COMPACT_ATOMS: atom_id res chain seq x y z
N MET A 1 22.90 -7.36 16.61
CA MET A 1 22.07 -8.19 15.72
C MET A 1 20.63 -7.76 15.93
N ASN A 2 19.99 -7.19 14.91
CA ASN A 2 18.59 -6.77 15.03
C ASN A 2 17.72 -8.02 15.14
N LYS A 3 16.84 -8.07 16.17
CA LYS A 3 15.85 -9.14 16.32
C LYS A 3 14.59 -8.73 15.57
N TYR A 4 14.13 -9.60 14.68
CA TYR A 4 12.84 -9.51 14.00
C TYR A 4 12.04 -10.79 14.32
N THR A 5 10.72 -10.69 14.37
CA THR A 5 9.85 -11.87 14.56
C THR A 5 8.61 -11.78 13.68
N ILE A 6 8.14 -12.93 13.18
CA ILE A 6 6.91 -12.98 12.40
C ILE A 6 5.69 -12.51 13.21
N ASN A 7 5.77 -12.63 14.54
CA ASN A 7 4.69 -12.21 15.43
C ASN A 7 4.39 -10.70 15.32
N ASP A 8 5.35 -9.90 14.88
CA ASP A 8 5.20 -8.45 14.72
C ASP A 8 4.13 -8.07 13.68
N ILE A 9 3.80 -8.97 12.74
CA ILE A 9 2.80 -8.74 11.68
C ILE A 9 1.55 -9.62 11.83
N THR A 10 1.39 -10.31 12.97
CA THR A 10 0.24 -11.18 13.25
C THR A 10 -0.69 -10.57 14.28
N ARG A 11 -1.95 -11.03 14.31
CA ARG A 11 -2.86 -10.77 15.43
C ARG A 11 -2.41 -11.56 16.66
N ALA A 12 -2.97 -11.25 17.82
CA ALA A 12 -2.74 -12.00 19.06
C ALA A 12 -3.01 -13.51 18.94
N SER A 13 -3.90 -13.93 18.02
CA SER A 13 -4.17 -15.34 17.72
C SER A 13 -3.10 -16.03 16.88
N GLY A 14 -2.08 -15.31 16.39
CA GLY A 14 -1.11 -15.77 15.39
C GLY A 14 -1.60 -15.69 13.94
N GLY A 15 -2.87 -15.33 13.71
CA GLY A 15 -3.43 -15.18 12.37
C GLY A 15 -2.97 -13.90 11.67
N PHE A 16 -2.78 -13.98 10.35
CA PHE A 16 -2.48 -12.81 9.50
C PHE A 16 -3.79 -12.23 8.97
N ALA A 17 -4.04 -10.96 9.25
CA ALA A 17 -5.16 -10.21 8.69
C ALA A 17 -4.60 -8.91 8.13
N MET A 18 -4.03 -8.97 6.93
CA MET A 18 -3.24 -7.88 6.38
C MET A 18 -4.00 -7.11 5.31
N LEU A 19 -3.65 -5.83 5.16
CA LEU A 19 -4.20 -4.93 4.15
C LEU A 19 -3.12 -4.59 3.12
N ALA A 20 -3.41 -4.74 1.84
CA ALA A 20 -2.48 -4.34 0.78
C ALA A 20 -3.02 -3.11 0.02
N VAL A 21 -2.25 -2.03 0.02
CA VAL A 21 -2.58 -0.77 -0.67
C VAL A 21 -1.43 -0.29 -1.55
N ASP A 22 -0.54 -1.18 -1.98
CA ASP A 22 0.66 -0.90 -2.77
C ASP A 22 0.42 -0.86 -4.29
N GLN A 23 -0.83 -0.99 -4.75
CA GLN A 23 -1.14 -0.98 -6.18
C GLN A 23 -0.82 0.39 -6.80
N ARG A 24 0.00 0.40 -7.84
CA ARG A 24 0.48 1.62 -8.52
C ARG A 24 -0.44 2.00 -9.69
N GLU A 25 0.06 1.89 -10.90
CA GLU A 25 -0.68 2.22 -12.13
C GLU A 25 -1.94 1.37 -12.31
N ALA A 26 -1.99 0.16 -11.74
CA ALA A 26 -3.21 -0.64 -11.67
C ALA A 26 -4.34 0.10 -10.95
N MET A 27 -4.06 0.77 -9.82
CA MET A 27 -5.06 1.58 -9.12
C MET A 27 -5.46 2.80 -9.94
N ARG A 28 -4.52 3.44 -10.65
CA ARG A 28 -4.84 4.55 -11.57
C ARG A 28 -5.85 4.16 -12.63
N MET A 29 -5.68 2.98 -13.24
CA MET A 29 -6.65 2.45 -14.19
C MET A 29 -8.00 2.17 -13.55
N MET A 30 -8.04 1.69 -12.29
CA MET A 30 -9.30 1.50 -11.57
C MET A 30 -10.03 2.83 -11.37
N PHE A 31 -9.32 3.91 -11.01
CA PHE A 31 -9.92 5.25 -10.90
C PHE A 31 -10.46 5.75 -12.24
N ALA A 32 -9.68 5.61 -13.32
CA ALA A 32 -10.13 6.00 -14.66
C ALA A 32 -11.36 5.21 -15.11
N ALA A 33 -11.37 3.89 -14.88
CA ALA A 33 -12.51 3.02 -15.19
C ALA A 33 -13.75 3.35 -14.36
N ALA A 34 -13.57 3.86 -13.14
CA ALA A 34 -14.65 4.35 -12.27
C ALA A 34 -15.14 5.77 -12.64
N GLY A 35 -14.58 6.39 -13.69
CA GLY A 35 -15.02 7.70 -14.20
C GLY A 35 -14.29 8.90 -13.57
N ALA A 36 -13.15 8.70 -12.92
CA ALA A 36 -12.32 9.82 -12.48
C ALA A 36 -11.81 10.64 -13.68
N PRO A 37 -11.76 11.98 -13.60
CA PRO A 37 -11.25 12.82 -14.68
C PRO A 37 -9.82 12.44 -15.08
N ALA A 38 -9.58 12.34 -16.38
CA ALA A 38 -8.26 12.05 -16.93
C ALA A 38 -7.48 13.35 -17.23
N PRO A 39 -6.16 13.40 -16.96
CA PRO A 39 -5.38 12.35 -16.30
C PRO A 39 -5.66 12.27 -14.79
N VAL A 40 -5.78 11.04 -14.25
CA VAL A 40 -5.88 10.83 -12.80
C VAL A 40 -4.54 11.23 -12.18
N ALA A 41 -4.54 12.26 -11.34
CA ALA A 41 -3.32 12.78 -10.72
C ALA A 41 -2.79 11.83 -9.63
N ASP A 42 -1.48 11.85 -9.39
CA ASP A 42 -0.83 11.03 -8.34
C ASP A 42 -1.39 11.33 -6.95
N SER A 43 -1.73 12.59 -6.68
CA SER A 43 -2.35 13.01 -5.42
C SER A 43 -3.66 12.26 -5.14
N VAL A 44 -4.44 11.91 -6.17
CA VAL A 44 -5.67 11.11 -5.99
C VAL A 44 -5.36 9.72 -5.46
N LEU A 45 -4.29 9.09 -5.97
CA LEU A 45 -3.84 7.77 -5.49
C LEU A 45 -3.29 7.88 -4.07
N THR A 46 -2.43 8.87 -3.81
CA THR A 46 -1.86 9.12 -2.49
C THR A 46 -2.96 9.37 -1.46
N ASP A 47 -3.91 10.25 -1.74
CA ASP A 47 -5.01 10.60 -0.83
C ASP A 47 -5.87 9.37 -0.53
N PHE A 48 -6.21 8.58 -1.55
CA PHE A 48 -6.95 7.34 -1.36
C PHE A 48 -6.18 6.36 -0.46
N LYS A 49 -4.90 6.11 -0.74
CA LYS A 49 -4.06 5.18 0.02
C LYS A 49 -3.90 5.61 1.48
N VAL A 50 -3.65 6.91 1.72
CA VAL A 50 -3.54 7.46 3.07
C VAL A 50 -4.87 7.37 3.82
N ASN A 51 -5.99 7.66 3.17
CA ASN A 51 -7.32 7.53 3.77
C ASN A 51 -7.66 6.06 4.08
N ALA A 52 -7.34 5.14 3.17
CA ALA A 52 -7.50 3.70 3.40
C ALA A 52 -6.66 3.24 4.59
N ALA A 53 -5.40 3.68 4.69
CA ALA A 53 -4.55 3.39 5.84
C ALA A 53 -5.17 3.89 7.16
N LYS A 54 -5.62 5.15 7.21
CA LYS A 54 -6.27 5.73 8.42
C LYS A 54 -7.53 4.97 8.82
N ALA A 55 -8.39 4.67 7.86
CA ALA A 55 -9.69 4.06 8.11
C ALA A 55 -9.60 2.57 8.44
N LEU A 56 -8.67 1.84 7.80
CA LEU A 56 -8.68 0.37 7.80
C LEU A 56 -7.55 -0.26 8.60
N SER A 57 -6.41 0.43 8.80
CA SER A 57 -5.29 -0.13 9.58
C SER A 57 -5.64 -0.53 11.02
N PRO A 58 -6.60 0.10 11.75
CA PRO A 58 -6.99 -0.39 13.08
C PRO A 58 -7.49 -1.83 13.09
N TYR A 59 -7.95 -2.35 11.95
CA TYR A 59 -8.51 -3.70 11.82
C TYR A 59 -7.51 -4.72 11.24
N ALA A 60 -6.34 -4.27 10.78
CA ALA A 60 -5.32 -5.10 10.18
C ALA A 60 -4.17 -5.39 11.15
N SER A 61 -3.52 -6.55 11.01
CA SER A 61 -2.28 -6.87 11.72
C SER A 61 -1.06 -6.21 11.09
N ALA A 62 -1.07 -6.06 9.77
CA ALA A 62 -0.08 -5.30 9.03
C ALA A 62 -0.67 -4.68 7.76
N ILE A 63 -0.04 -3.62 7.26
CA ILE A 63 -0.39 -2.96 6.00
C ILE A 63 0.83 -2.91 5.06
N LEU A 64 0.64 -3.31 3.80
CA LEU A 64 1.63 -3.21 2.73
C LEU A 64 1.42 -1.92 1.94
N VAL A 65 2.47 -1.09 1.86
CA VAL A 65 2.49 0.22 1.18
C VAL A 65 3.59 0.29 0.13
N ASP A 66 3.40 1.11 -0.91
CA ASP A 66 4.42 1.35 -1.94
C ASP A 66 5.21 2.65 -1.70
N GLN A 67 6.46 2.66 -2.18
CA GLN A 67 7.33 3.83 -2.09
C GLN A 67 6.94 4.98 -3.02
N GLN A 68 6.23 4.68 -4.12
CA GLN A 68 5.95 5.64 -5.19
C GLN A 68 4.86 6.65 -4.78
N PHE A 69 3.80 6.20 -4.12
CA PHE A 69 2.61 7.00 -3.87
C PHE A 69 2.29 7.24 -2.40
N CYS A 70 2.64 6.36 -1.46
CA CYS A 70 2.14 6.52 -0.10
C CYS A 70 3.10 6.27 1.07
N TYR A 71 4.24 5.59 0.91
CA TYR A 71 5.12 5.27 2.04
C TYR A 71 5.50 6.51 2.87
N ARG A 72 6.00 7.58 2.22
CA ARG A 72 6.41 8.79 2.94
C ARG A 72 5.22 9.46 3.62
N GLN A 73 4.11 9.55 2.91
CA GLN A 73 2.91 10.26 3.36
C GLN A 73 2.23 9.55 4.53
N VAL A 74 2.21 8.20 4.56
CA VAL A 74 1.63 7.48 5.71
C VAL A 74 2.48 7.63 6.97
N VAL A 75 3.81 7.75 6.82
CA VAL A 75 4.73 8.01 7.94
C VAL A 75 4.57 9.45 8.43
N GLU A 76 4.66 10.43 7.54
CA GLU A 76 4.56 11.86 7.89
C GLU A 76 3.22 12.21 8.56
N GLN A 77 2.13 11.58 8.12
CA GLN A 77 0.79 11.82 8.65
C GLN A 77 0.40 10.91 9.82
N ASN A 78 1.29 9.99 10.27
CA ASN A 78 0.96 8.94 11.24
C ASN A 78 -0.35 8.20 10.87
N ALA A 79 -0.50 7.85 9.60
CA ALA A 79 -1.73 7.34 9.03
C ALA A 79 -2.03 5.87 9.42
N ILE A 80 -1.01 5.12 9.84
CA ILE A 80 -1.14 3.72 10.24
C ILE A 80 -1.38 3.66 11.76
N ALA A 81 -2.41 2.92 12.16
CA ALA A 81 -2.73 2.70 13.56
C ALA A 81 -1.56 2.04 14.30
N LYS A 82 -1.34 2.43 15.57
CA LYS A 82 -0.27 1.86 16.41
C LYS A 82 -0.36 0.33 16.59
N SER A 83 -1.53 -0.25 16.38
CA SER A 83 -1.79 -1.69 16.46
C SER A 83 -1.49 -2.47 15.18
N CYS A 84 -1.08 -1.78 14.10
CA CYS A 84 -0.86 -2.35 12.78
C CYS A 84 0.59 -2.12 12.36
N ALA A 85 1.29 -3.19 12.01
CA ALA A 85 2.64 -3.11 11.49
C ALA A 85 2.67 -2.60 10.05
N MET A 86 3.82 -2.10 9.59
CA MET A 86 4.00 -1.60 8.22
C MET A 86 4.97 -2.50 7.45
N ILE A 87 4.58 -2.86 6.23
CA ILE A 87 5.40 -3.55 5.24
C ILE A 87 5.58 -2.59 4.06
N VAL A 88 6.79 -2.50 3.52
CA VAL A 88 7.12 -1.61 2.40
C VAL A 88 7.48 -2.45 1.18
N ALA A 89 6.82 -2.18 0.06
CA ALA A 89 7.17 -2.77 -1.23
C ALA A 89 8.60 -2.38 -1.63
N ALA A 90 9.39 -3.38 -1.99
CA ALA A 90 10.80 -3.23 -2.37
C ALA A 90 11.04 -3.44 -3.86
N ASP A 91 9.98 -3.72 -4.61
CA ASP A 91 10.01 -4.11 -6.00
C ASP A 91 9.74 -2.94 -6.97
N GLU A 92 10.34 -3.04 -8.14
CA GLU A 92 10.10 -2.16 -9.29
C GLU A 92 9.24 -2.90 -10.32
N PHE A 93 8.07 -2.34 -10.63
CA PHE A 93 7.19 -2.83 -11.67
C PHE A 93 7.59 -2.24 -13.02
N ILE A 94 7.82 -3.11 -13.99
CA ILE A 94 8.16 -2.74 -15.37
C ILE A 94 6.90 -2.92 -16.23
N PRO A 95 6.38 -1.85 -16.86
CA PRO A 95 5.24 -1.96 -17.75
C PRO A 95 5.63 -2.63 -19.08
N GLY A 96 4.67 -3.29 -19.71
CA GLY A 96 4.87 -4.01 -20.97
C GLY A 96 3.55 -4.57 -21.50
N ASN A 97 3.49 -4.95 -22.77
CA ASN A 97 2.33 -5.61 -23.37
C ASN A 97 0.96 -4.94 -23.15
N GLY A 98 0.93 -3.60 -22.97
CA GLY A 98 -0.29 -2.84 -22.71
C GLY A 98 -0.88 -3.00 -21.31
N ILE A 99 -0.15 -3.62 -20.37
CA ILE A 99 -0.54 -3.75 -18.97
C ILE A 99 0.42 -2.99 -18.04
N PRO A 100 -0.04 -2.53 -16.86
CA PRO A 100 0.79 -1.70 -15.98
C PRO A 100 1.96 -2.45 -15.33
N VAL A 101 1.88 -3.78 -15.27
CA VAL A 101 2.91 -4.64 -14.71
C VAL A 101 3.06 -5.85 -15.62
N ASP A 102 4.18 -5.93 -16.33
CA ASP A 102 4.53 -7.05 -17.20
C ASP A 102 5.68 -7.88 -16.63
N SER A 103 6.62 -7.22 -15.95
CA SER A 103 7.68 -7.89 -15.18
C SER A 103 8.00 -7.13 -13.88
N VAL A 104 8.70 -7.81 -12.98
CA VAL A 104 9.03 -7.33 -11.63
C VAL A 104 10.51 -7.58 -11.35
N VAL A 105 11.20 -6.58 -10.81
CA VAL A 105 12.56 -6.71 -10.28
C VAL A 105 12.61 -6.27 -8.81
N ILE A 106 13.61 -6.75 -8.07
CA ILE A 106 13.86 -6.42 -6.65
C ILE A 106 15.17 -5.65 -6.54
#